data_AF-A0A355UIX3-F1
#
_entry.id   AF-A0A355UIX3-F1
#
_cell.length_a   1.000
_cell.length_b   1.000
_cell.length_c   1.000
_cell.angle_alpha   90.00
_cell.angle_beta   90.00
_cell.angle_gamma   90.00
#
_symmetry.space_group_name_H-M   'P 1'
#
loop_
_entity.id
_entity.type
_entity.pdbx_description
1 polymer ?
#
loop_
_entity_poly.entity_id
_entity_poly.type
_entity_poly.pdbx_seq_one_letter_code
_entity_poly.pdbx_strand_id
1 'polypeptide(L)' 'RLHNMRTLDSMREDKQLKIASETQMLYVPLAHRLGLYQIKSELEDLATRYINPKGYKEIIDKLKDSEEERESFIKEFAAP' A
#
# COMPACT_ATOMS: atom_id res chain seq x y z
N ARG A 1 13.51 5.57 5.07
CA ARG A 1 12.26 6.04 4.41
C ARG A 1 11.02 5.29 4.88
N LEU A 2 11.03 3.95 4.88
CA LEU A 2 9.87 3.14 5.29
C LEU A 2 9.31 3.49 6.68
N HIS A 3 10.18 3.59 7.69
CA HIS A 3 9.75 4.01 9.03
C HIS A 3 8.99 5.36 9.01
N ASN A 4 9.49 6.36 8.29
CA ASN A 4 8.82 7.66 8.17
C ASN A 4 7.43 7.55 7.55
N MET A 5 7.23 6.65 6.59
CA MET A 5 5.92 6.39 6.00
C MET A 5 4.96 5.71 6.99
N ARG A 6 5.47 4.86 7.89
CA ARG A 6 4.66 4.21 8.95
C ARG A 6 4.20 5.19 10.03
N THR A 7 4.93 6.28 10.27
CA THR A 7 4.64 7.26 11.32
C THR A 7 4.15 8.61 10.77
N LEU A 8 3.72 8.64 9.51
CA LEU A 8 3.44 9.87 8.77
C LEU A 8 2.17 10.59 9.26
N ASP A 9 1.28 9.88 9.95
CA ASP A 9 0.05 10.41 10.57
C ASP A 9 0.32 11.58 11.54
N SER A 10 1.53 11.66 12.11
CA SER A 10 1.93 12.75 13.03
C SER A 10 2.26 14.07 12.33
N MET A 11 2.40 14.08 11.01
CA MET A 11 2.76 15.27 10.22
C MET A 11 1.52 16.03 9.75
N ARG A 12 1.68 17.32 9.43
CA ARG A 12 0.64 18.12 8.74
C ARG A 12 0.37 17.57 7.33
N GLU A 13 -0.87 17.68 6.86
CA GLU A 13 -1.33 17.13 5.57
C GLU A 13 -0.44 17.52 4.37
N ASP A 14 0.02 18.77 4.32
CA ASP A 14 0.92 19.26 3.28
C ASP A 14 2.25 18.49 3.23
N LYS A 15 2.81 18.19 4.40
CA LYS A 15 4.02 17.35 4.53
C LYS A 15 3.72 15.89 4.24
N GLN A 16 2.57 15.38 4.67
CA GLN A 16 2.16 13.99 4.38
C GLN A 16 2.11 13.76 2.87
N LEU A 17 1.40 14.63 2.13
CA LEU A 17 1.30 14.56 0.68
C LEU A 17 2.66 14.65 0.01
N LYS A 18 3.49 15.64 0.38
CA LYS A 18 4.84 15.80 -0.19
C LYS A 18 5.71 14.56 0.01
N ILE A 19 5.74 14.01 1.22
CA ILE A 19 6.54 12.82 1.56
C ILE A 19 6.01 11.59 0.84
N ALA A 20 4.68 11.41 0.79
CA ALA A 20 4.06 10.29 0.10
C ALA A 20 4.34 10.34 -1.42
N SER A 21 4.20 11.51 -2.06
CA SER A 21 4.47 11.68 -3.49
C SER A 21 5.93 11.39 -3.84
N GLU A 22 6.88 11.88 -3.05
CA GLU A 22 8.31 11.57 -3.23
C GLU A 22 8.58 10.07 -3.01
N THR A 23 7.92 9.44 -2.01
CA THR A 23 8.00 7.99 -1.78
C THR A 23 7.55 7.19 -3.01
N GLN A 24 6.39 7.54 -3.58
CA GLN A 24 5.83 6.86 -4.75
C GLN A 24 6.69 7.07 -5.99
N MET A 25 7.17 8.29 -6.24
CA MET A 25 7.89 8.62 -7.48
C MET A 25 9.34 8.12 -7.47
N LEU A 26 10.01 8.10 -6.32
CA LEU A 26 11.44 7.80 -6.22
C LEU A 26 11.74 6.47 -5.53
N TYR A 27 11.22 6.27 -4.31
CA TYR A 27 11.66 5.17 -3.45
C TYR A 27 10.99 3.84 -3.81
N VAL A 28 9.74 3.86 -4.26
CA VAL A 28 9.04 2.67 -4.77
C VAL A 28 9.75 2.09 -6.00
N PRO A 29 10.04 2.87 -7.07
CA PRO A 29 10.82 2.36 -8.21
C PRO A 29 12.22 1.88 -7.82
N LEU A 30 12.86 2.54 -6.86
CA LEU A 30 14.17 2.11 -6.37
C LEU A 30 14.09 0.75 -5.66
N ALA A 31 13.12 0.56 -4.77
CA ALA A 31 12.90 -0.72 -4.09
C ALA A 31 12.57 -1.84 -5.10
N HIS A 32 11.79 -1.54 -6.14
CA HIS A 32 11.52 -2.48 -7.23
C HIS A 32 12.81 -2.89 -7.96
N ARG A 33 13.64 -1.92 -8.37
CA ARG A 33 14.90 -2.20 -9.08
C ARG A 33 15.90 -3.01 -8.25
N LEU A 34 15.83 -2.89 -6.92
CA LEU A 34 16.68 -3.64 -5.99
C LEU A 34 16.10 -5.01 -5.61
N GLY A 35 14.93 -5.40 -6.14
CA GLY A 35 14.27 -6.66 -5.79
C GLY A 35 13.69 -6.70 -4.37
N LEU A 36 13.53 -5.54 -3.71
CA LEU A 36 13.04 -5.44 -2.34
C LEU A 36 11.51 -5.42 -2.30
N TYR A 37 10.88 -6.51 -2.75
CA TYR A 37 9.43 -6.57 -2.98
C TYR A 37 8.58 -6.25 -1.75
N GLN A 38 8.93 -6.78 -0.57
CA GLN A 38 8.19 -6.48 0.67
C GLN A 38 8.19 -4.98 1.00
N ILE A 39 9.36 -4.35 0.91
CA ILE A 39 9.51 -2.91 1.14
C ILE A 39 8.77 -2.10 0.07
N LYS A 40 8.88 -2.52 -1.19
CA LYS A 40 8.20 -1.89 -2.33
C LYS A 40 6.69 -1.86 -2.12
N SER A 41 6.08 -3.02 -1.83
CA SER A 41 4.63 -3.12 -1.63
C SER A 41 4.17 -2.28 -0.46
N GLU A 42 4.87 -2.34 0.68
CA GLU A 42 4.48 -1.55 1.85
C GLU A 42 4.61 -0.03 1.61
N LEU A 43 5.65 0.41 0.90
CA LEU A 43 5.79 1.82 0.52
C LEU A 43 4.70 2.28 -0.44
N GLU A 44 4.28 1.44 -1.40
CA GLU A 44 3.19 1.75 -2.33
C GLU A 44 1.85 1.89 -1.61
N ASP A 45 1.53 0.96 -0.71
CA ASP A 45 0.28 0.99 0.06
C ASP A 45 0.21 2.25 0.95
N LEU A 46 1.29 2.52 1.68
CA LEU A 46 1.38 3.71 2.53
C LEU A 46 1.31 4.99 1.69
N ALA A 47 2.01 5.07 0.55
CA ALA A 47 1.96 6.26 -0.30
C ALA A 47 0.56 6.48 -0.87
N THR A 48 -0.10 5.43 -1.34
CA THR A 48 -1.47 5.49 -1.88
C THR A 48 -2.47 5.95 -0.82
N ARG A 49 -2.34 5.47 0.42
CA ARG A 49 -3.18 5.89 1.55
C ARG A 49 -3.19 7.41 1.76
N TYR A 50 -2.05 8.07 1.62
CA TYR A 50 -1.94 9.53 1.80
C TYR A 50 -2.26 10.32 0.54
N ILE A 51 -1.88 9.83 -0.65
CA ILE A 51 -2.07 10.55 -1.92
C ILE A 51 -3.53 10.49 -2.40
N ASN A 52 -4.18 9.34 -2.22
CA ASN A 52 -5.57 9.15 -2.59
C ASN A 52 -6.34 8.38 -1.49
N PRO A 53 -6.68 9.05 -0.37
CA PRO A 53 -7.36 8.40 0.75
C PRO A 53 -8.71 7.79 0.36
N LYS A 54 -9.44 8.42 -0.56
CA LYS A 54 -10.74 7.94 -1.04
C LYS A 54 -10.59 6.65 -1.83
N GLY A 55 -9.73 6.65 -2.85
CA GLY A 55 -9.49 5.47 -3.67
C GLY A 55 -8.87 4.32 -2.86
N TYR A 56 -7.98 4.63 -1.92
CA TYR A 56 -7.45 3.63 -0.99
C TYR A 56 -8.57 2.97 -0.17
N LYS A 57 -9.48 3.77 0.40
CA LYS A 57 -10.61 3.25 1.16
C LYS A 57 -11.55 2.38 0.29
N GLU A 58 -11.88 2.83 -0.91
CA GLU A 58 -12.71 2.07 -1.85
C GLU A 58 -12.09 0.70 -2.20
N ILE A 59 -10.77 0.64 -2.36
CA ILE A 59 -10.05 -0.63 -2.61
C ILE A 59 -10.14 -1.53 -1.37
N ILE A 60 -9.89 -0.99 -0.18
CA ILE A 60 -9.98 -1.77 1.07
C ILE A 60 -11.38 -2.32 1.29
N ASP A 61 -12.42 -1.53 1.05
CA ASP A 61 -13.80 -1.97 1.22
C ASP A 61 -14.14 -3.09 0.22
N LYS A 62 -13.77 -2.94 -1.06
CA LYS A 62 -13.94 -4.01 -2.08
C LYS A 62 -13.16 -5.29 -1.76
N LEU A 63 -11.97 -5.16 -1.18
CA LEU A 63 -11.16 -6.31 -0.77
C LEU A 63 -11.80 -7.08 0.39
N LYS A 64 -12.47 -6.38 1.30
CA LYS A 64 -13.23 -7.01 2.40
C LYS A 64 -14.49 -7.70 1.89
N ASP A 65 -15.24 -7.02 1.01
CA ASP A 65 -16.48 -7.57 0.46
C ASP A 65 -16.25 -8.89 -0.31
N SER A 66 -15.07 -9.05 -0.93
CA SER A 66 -14.69 -10.24 -1.69
C SER A 66 -13.83 -11.25 -0.90
N GLU A 67 -13.60 -11.03 0.39
CA GLU A 67 -12.67 -11.82 1.20
C GLU A 67 -13.12 -13.28 1.34
N GLU A 68 -14.38 -13.52 1.71
CA GLU A 68 -14.93 -14.87 1.93
C GLU A 68 -14.95 -15.72 0.66
N GLU A 69 -15.37 -15.12 -0.46
CA GLU A 69 -15.39 -15.77 -1.77
C GLU A 69 -13.97 -16.14 -2.22
N ARG A 70 -13.02 -15.21 -2.08
CA ARG A 70 -11.62 -15.43 -2.43
C ARG A 70 -10.99 -16.50 -1.56
N GLU A 71 -11.25 -16.52 -0.24
CA GLU A 71 -10.74 -17.56 0.65
C GLU A 71 -11.28 -18.94 0.28
N SER A 72 -12.57 -19.04 -0.02
CA SER A 72 -13.22 -20.30 -0.42
C SER A 72 -12.61 -20.82 -1.73
N PHE A 73 -12.46 -19.93 -2.71
CA PHE A 73 -11.81 -20.25 -3.99
C PHE A 73 -10.37 -20.72 -3.82
N ILE A 74 -9.56 -20.02 -3.00
CA ILE A 74 -8.16 -20.42 -2.74
C ILE A 74 -8.10 -21.80 -2.07
N LYS A 75 -9.01 -22.09 -1.11
CA LYS A 75 -9.06 -23.40 -0.43
C LYS A 75 -9.42 -24.53 -1.39
N GLU A 76 -10.40 -24.30 -2.29
CA GLU A 76 -10.76 -25.28 -3.31
C GLU A 76 -9.63 -25.49 -4.32
N PHE A 77 -9.00 -24.42 -4.80
CA PHE A 77 -7.90 -24.51 -5.76
C PHE A 77 -6.64 -25.18 -5.19
N ALA A 78 -6.35 -24.96 -3.90
CA ALA A 78 -5.20 -25.55 -3.22
C ALA A 78 -5.46 -26.98 -2.72
N ALA A 79 -6.70 -27.50 -2.87
CA ALA A 79 -7.00 -28.89 -2.55
C ALA A 79 -6.25 -29.83 -3.52
N PRO A 80 -5.64 -30.93 -3.01
CA PRO A 80 -4.87 -31.87 -3.81
C PRO A 80 -5.70 -32.70 -4.80
#